data_AF-A0A951X577-F1
#
_entry.id   AF-A0A951X577-F1
#
_cell.length_a   1.000
_cell.length_b   1.000
_cell.length_c   1.000
_cell.angle_alpha   90.00
_cell.angle_beta   90.00
_cell.angle_gamma   90.00
#
_symmetry.space_group_name_H-M   'P 1'
#
loop_
_entity.id
_entity.type
_entity.pdbx_description
1 polymer ?
#
loop_
_entity_poly.entity_id
_entity_poly.type
_entity_poly.pdbx_seq_one_letter_code
_entity_poly.pdbx_strand_id
1 'polypeptide(L)'
;AFWPLFAFTNPSGYSVLAAGVVLSIMVFPFIVSLTDEVLRAVPREMRETLLAMGATRWEATRCIVRRRGLAGILAAVVLGFSRAFGETLAVMMVVGNTPQLPVSIFDAAYPLPALIANNYGEMMSVPLYESALMGAALLLLLIVLVFNIGARLVIVCVVREV
;
A
#
# COMPACT_ATOMS: atom_id res chain seq x y z
N ALA A 1 29.87 -14.20 6.77
CA ALA A 1 29.49 -13.27 5.68
C ALA A 1 27.98 -13.16 5.67
N PHE A 2 27.44 -12.27 6.51
CA PHE A 2 26.00 -12.02 6.56
C PHE A 2 25.68 -11.00 5.47
N TRP A 3 24.63 -11.26 4.70
CA TRP A 3 24.21 -10.46 3.56
C TRP A 3 24.06 -8.97 3.96
N PRO A 4 24.53 -7.99 3.15
CA PRO A 4 24.55 -6.57 3.53
C PRO A 4 23.16 -5.95 3.84
N LEU A 5 22.06 -6.65 3.50
CA LEU A 5 20.69 -6.23 3.85
C LEU A 5 20.36 -6.27 5.35
N PHE A 6 21.09 -7.05 6.16
CA PHE A 6 20.85 -7.18 7.61
C PHE A 6 21.97 -6.58 8.46
N ALA A 7 22.82 -5.74 7.87
CA ALA A 7 23.83 -5.02 8.65
C ALA A 7 23.13 -4.07 9.63
N PHE A 8 23.44 -4.23 10.91
CA PHE A 8 22.86 -3.43 12.00
C PHE A 8 23.81 -2.27 12.31
N THR A 9 23.60 -1.14 11.65
CA THR A 9 24.50 0.03 11.77
C THR A 9 23.84 1.22 12.48
N ASN A 10 22.53 1.15 12.77
CA ASN A 10 21.77 2.27 13.36
C ASN A 10 21.10 1.90 14.70
N PRO A 11 21.51 2.51 15.83
CA PRO A 11 20.88 2.31 17.15
C PRO A 11 19.70 3.27 17.42
N SER A 12 19.28 4.06 16.43
CA SER A 12 18.36 5.20 16.56
C SER A 12 16.88 4.84 16.51
N GLY A 13 16.50 3.59 16.20
CA GLY A 13 15.12 3.11 16.15
C GLY A 13 14.32 3.54 14.89
N TYR A 14 14.77 4.58 14.19
CA TYR A 14 14.23 5.01 12.91
C TYR A 14 14.78 4.15 11.77
N SER A 15 13.90 3.48 11.04
CA SER A 15 14.29 2.60 9.94
C SER A 15 13.17 2.43 8.92
N VAL A 16 13.55 2.06 7.68
CA VAL A 16 12.60 1.66 6.63
C VAL A 16 11.72 0.49 7.10
N LEU A 17 12.29 -0.46 7.85
CA LEU A 17 11.53 -1.57 8.43
C LEU A 17 10.43 -1.07 9.39
N ALA A 18 10.77 -0.19 10.33
CA ALA A 18 9.83 0.35 11.30
C ALA A 18 8.66 1.05 10.60
N ALA A 19 8.95 1.83 9.57
CA ALA A 19 7.91 2.49 8.78
C ALA A 19 7.02 1.50 8.01
N GLY A 20 7.59 0.42 7.47
CA GLY A 20 6.82 -0.65 6.84
C GLY A 20 5.88 -1.36 7.82
N VAL A 21 6.33 -1.61 9.06
CA VAL A 21 5.51 -2.22 10.11
C VAL A 21 4.35 -1.32 10.50
N VAL A 22 4.60 -0.04 10.74
CA VAL A 22 3.56 0.94 11.08
C VAL A 22 2.51 1.03 9.95
N LEU A 23 2.98 1.11 8.70
CA LEU A 23 2.10 1.16 7.53
C LEU A 23 1.27 -0.11 7.40
N SER A 24 1.86 -1.28 7.65
CA SER A 24 1.16 -2.57 7.61
C SER A 24 0.04 -2.64 8.65
N ILE A 25 0.32 -2.25 9.90
CA ILE A 25 -0.69 -2.24 10.97
C ILE A 25 -1.86 -1.31 10.63
N MET A 26 -1.58 -0.22 9.92
CA MET A 26 -2.58 0.76 9.52
C MET A 26 -3.45 0.32 8.33
N VAL A 27 -2.84 -0.27 7.32
CA VAL A 27 -3.52 -0.66 6.07
C VAL A 27 -4.26 -2.00 6.22
N PHE A 28 -3.77 -2.88 7.11
CA PHE A 28 -4.39 -4.17 7.38
C PHE A 28 -5.89 -4.09 7.73
N PRO A 29 -6.35 -3.30 8.72
CA PRO A 29 -7.77 -3.23 9.06
C PRO A 29 -8.61 -2.68 7.89
N PHE A 30 -8.05 -1.79 7.07
CA PHE A 30 -8.74 -1.24 5.90
C PHE A 30 -9.02 -2.30 4.82
N ILE A 31 -8.01 -3.14 4.50
CA ILE A 31 -8.19 -4.25 3.55
C ILE A 31 -9.21 -5.26 4.09
N VAL A 32 -9.18 -5.56 5.38
CA VAL A 32 -10.13 -6.47 6.03
C VAL A 32 -11.56 -5.93 5.94
N SER A 33 -11.79 -4.65 6.26
CA SER A 33 -13.11 -4.02 6.18
C SER A 33 -13.68 -4.05 4.76
N LEU A 34 -12.88 -3.69 3.75
CA LEU A 34 -13.30 -3.76 2.35
C LEU A 34 -13.61 -5.19 1.90
N THR A 35 -12.79 -6.14 2.34
CA THR A 35 -13.02 -7.56 2.03
C THR A 35 -14.32 -8.07 2.65
N ASP A 36 -14.64 -7.69 3.89
CA ASP A 36 -15.91 -8.05 4.53
C ASP A 36 -17.12 -7.47 3.77
N GLU A 37 -17.00 -6.22 3.30
CA GLU A 37 -18.05 -5.58 2.50
C GLU A 37 -18.31 -6.31 1.18
N VAL A 38 -17.25 -6.70 0.46
CA VAL A 38 -17.34 -7.52 -0.76
C VAL A 38 -18.04 -8.86 -0.48
N LEU A 39 -17.70 -9.54 0.62
CA LEU A 39 -18.27 -10.84 0.95
C LEU A 39 -19.72 -10.76 1.42
N ARG A 40 -20.11 -9.65 2.07
CA ARG A 40 -21.49 -9.37 2.48
C ARG A 40 -22.38 -8.98 1.30
N ALA A 41 -21.81 -8.38 0.25
CA ALA A 41 -22.54 -8.07 -0.98
C ALA A 41 -23.00 -9.32 -1.75
N VAL A 42 -22.47 -10.51 -1.42
CA VAL A 42 -22.93 -11.77 -2.02
C VAL A 42 -24.33 -12.12 -1.49
N PRO A 43 -25.33 -12.36 -2.37
CA PRO A 43 -26.69 -12.72 -1.98
C PRO A 43 -26.72 -13.94 -1.05
N ARG A 44 -27.55 -13.87 -0.01
CA ARG A 44 -27.71 -14.98 0.95
C ARG A 44 -28.28 -16.23 0.29
N GLU A 45 -29.16 -16.07 -0.70
CA GLU A 45 -29.75 -17.16 -1.48
C GLU A 45 -28.66 -18.09 -2.06
N MET A 46 -27.56 -17.53 -2.57
CA MET A 46 -26.47 -18.32 -3.15
C MET A 46 -25.78 -19.21 -2.10
N ARG A 47 -25.72 -18.76 -0.84
CA ARG A 47 -25.19 -19.55 0.29
C ARG A 47 -26.18 -20.66 0.67
N GLU A 48 -27.46 -20.34 0.72
CA GLU A 48 -28.51 -21.29 1.07
C GLU A 48 -28.67 -22.40 0.03
N THR A 49 -28.58 -22.07 -1.27
CA THR A 49 -28.59 -23.07 -2.35
C THR A 49 -27.39 -24.01 -2.26
N LEU A 50 -26.19 -23.51 -1.99
CA LEU A 50 -25.00 -24.35 -1.80
C LEU A 50 -25.16 -25.31 -0.62
N LEU A 51 -25.69 -24.82 0.51
CA LEU A 51 -25.97 -25.66 1.68
C LEU A 51 -27.07 -26.70 1.40
N ALA A 52 -28.11 -26.35 0.64
CA ALA A 52 -29.19 -27.25 0.24
C ALA A 52 -28.72 -28.36 -0.72
N MET A 53 -27.67 -28.09 -1.52
CA MET A 53 -27.01 -29.09 -2.37
C MET A 53 -26.08 -30.04 -1.59
N GLY A 54 -26.06 -29.97 -0.26
CA GLY A 54 -25.23 -30.82 0.59
C GLY A 54 -23.79 -30.33 0.76
N ALA A 55 -23.45 -29.12 0.30
CA ALA A 55 -22.13 -28.56 0.55
C ALA A 55 -21.96 -28.18 2.02
N THR A 56 -20.77 -28.39 2.57
CA THR A 56 -20.43 -27.91 3.91
C THR A 56 -20.28 -26.38 3.92
N ARG A 57 -20.39 -25.76 5.10
CA ARG A 57 -20.19 -24.31 5.28
C ARG A 57 -18.83 -23.84 4.74
N TRP A 58 -17.80 -24.69 4.86
CA TRP A 58 -16.46 -24.41 4.38
C TRP A 58 -16.36 -24.45 2.85
N GLU A 59 -16.95 -25.47 2.23
CA GLU A 59 -16.98 -25.61 0.77
C GLU A 59 -17.81 -24.50 0.11
N ALA A 60 -18.96 -24.16 0.70
CA ALA A 60 -19.79 -23.05 0.23
C ALA A 60 -19.00 -21.73 0.26
N THR A 61 -18.31 -21.45 1.37
CA THR A 61 -17.49 -20.24 1.52
C THR A 61 -16.33 -20.21 0.53
N ARG A 62 -15.58 -21.31 0.38
CA ARG A 62 -14.49 -21.41 -0.60
C ARG A 62 -14.97 -21.22 -2.04
N CYS A 63 -16.12 -21.79 -2.39
CA CYS A 63 -16.69 -21.66 -3.73
C CYS A 63 -17.07 -20.20 -4.03
N ILE A 64 -17.73 -19.53 -3.08
CA ILE A 64 -18.12 -18.12 -3.20
C ILE A 64 -16.90 -17.21 -3.29
N VAL A 65 -15.93 -17.40 -2.40
CA VAL A 65 -14.68 -16.63 -2.41
C VAL A 65 -13.97 -16.79 -3.75
N ARG A 66 -13.85 -18.01 -4.27
CA ARG A 66 -13.16 -18.27 -5.54
C ARG A 66 -13.88 -17.69 -6.76
N ARG A 67 -15.22 -17.77 -6.82
CA ARG A 67 -15.98 -17.34 -8.02
C ARG A 67 -16.39 -15.87 -8.01
N ARG A 68 -16.87 -15.35 -6.87
CA ARG A 68 -17.34 -13.95 -6.75
C ARG A 68 -16.45 -13.07 -5.88
N GLY A 69 -15.74 -13.66 -4.93
CA GLY A 69 -14.92 -12.91 -3.96
C GLY A 69 -13.58 -12.43 -4.53
N LEU A 70 -12.92 -13.20 -5.40
CA LEU A 70 -11.54 -12.92 -5.84
C LEU A 70 -11.38 -11.52 -6.44
N ALA A 71 -12.26 -11.13 -7.36
CA ALA A 71 -12.22 -9.81 -7.98
C ALA A 71 -12.35 -8.68 -6.96
N GLY A 72 -13.27 -8.80 -6.00
CA GLY A 72 -13.48 -7.78 -4.97
C GLY A 72 -12.36 -7.76 -3.92
N ILE A 73 -11.79 -8.93 -3.56
CA ILE A 73 -10.63 -9.02 -2.65
C ILE A 73 -9.40 -8.38 -3.31
N LEU A 74 -9.15 -8.65 -4.59
CA LEU A 74 -8.07 -8.02 -5.34
C LEU A 74 -8.24 -6.51 -5.42
N ALA A 75 -9.47 -6.04 -5.66
CA ALA A 75 -9.78 -4.61 -5.61
C ALA A 75 -9.53 -4.01 -4.21
N ALA A 76 -9.94 -4.70 -3.14
CA ALA A 76 -9.70 -4.26 -1.76
C ALA A 76 -8.20 -4.13 -1.44
N VAL A 77 -7.38 -5.08 -1.90
CA VAL A 77 -5.92 -5.05 -1.71
C VAL A 77 -5.29 -3.86 -2.46
N VAL A 78 -5.65 -3.66 -3.73
CA VAL A 78 -5.14 -2.53 -4.54
C VAL A 78 -5.57 -1.18 -3.95
N LEU A 79 -6.82 -1.06 -3.51
CA LEU A 79 -7.29 0.15 -2.82
C LEU A 79 -6.53 0.37 -1.51
N GLY A 80 -6.22 -0.70 -0.77
CA GLY A 80 -5.38 -0.65 0.42
C GLY A 80 -3.98 -0.12 0.15
N PHE A 81 -3.33 -0.59 -0.91
CA PHE A 81 -2.04 -0.04 -1.35
C PHE A 81 -2.14 1.43 -1.74
N SER A 82 -3.20 1.80 -2.46
CA SER A 82 -3.45 3.19 -2.86
C SER A 82 -3.62 4.10 -1.64
N ARG A 83 -4.29 3.61 -0.58
CA ARG A 83 -4.38 4.29 0.70
C ARG A 83 -3.01 4.41 1.37
N ALA A 84 -2.20 3.34 1.34
CA ALA A 84 -0.84 3.36 1.90
C ALA A 84 0.06 4.45 1.27
N PHE A 85 -0.07 4.67 -0.05
CA PHE A 85 0.60 5.79 -0.75
C PHE A 85 0.09 7.18 -0.32
N GLY A 86 -1.11 7.29 0.24
CA GLY A 86 -1.65 8.54 0.80
C GLY A 86 -1.25 8.78 2.25
N GLU A 87 -0.91 7.73 3.00
CA GLU A 87 -0.49 7.79 4.42
C GLU A 87 1.01 8.13 4.57
N THR A 88 1.54 8.95 3.66
CA THR A 88 2.96 9.28 3.59
C THR A 88 3.46 10.15 4.73
N LEU A 89 2.55 10.81 5.45
CA LEU A 89 2.86 11.55 6.67
C LEU A 89 3.23 10.62 7.83
N ALA A 90 2.56 9.47 7.97
CA ALA A 90 2.91 8.49 8.99
C ALA A 90 4.32 7.93 8.76
N VAL A 91 4.65 7.64 7.49
CA VAL A 91 5.98 7.16 7.08
C VAL A 91 7.06 8.20 7.34
N MET A 92 6.81 9.49 7.04
CA MET A 92 7.74 10.57 7.33
C MET A 92 8.18 10.59 8.82
N MET A 93 7.23 10.41 9.74
CA MET A 93 7.51 10.51 11.18
C MET A 93 8.36 9.35 11.74
N VAL A 94 8.45 8.21 11.02
CA VAL A 94 9.05 6.97 11.53
C VAL A 94 10.33 6.56 10.80
N VAL A 95 10.56 7.04 9.57
CA VAL A 95 11.75 6.66 8.78
C VAL A 95 13.03 7.40 9.22
N GLY A 96 12.92 8.56 9.89
CA GLY A 96 14.07 9.32 10.42
C GLY A 96 14.49 10.54 9.60
N ASN A 97 13.93 10.72 8.40
CA ASN A 97 14.06 11.94 7.58
C ASN A 97 15.50 12.32 7.17
N THR A 98 16.41 11.35 7.12
CA THR A 98 17.82 11.60 6.76
C THR A 98 18.05 11.35 5.27
N PRO A 99 18.69 12.29 4.53
CA PRO A 99 18.99 12.15 3.11
C PRO A 99 20.20 11.20 2.89
N GLN A 100 20.09 9.97 3.39
CA GLN A 100 21.06 8.90 3.17
C GLN A 100 20.42 7.82 2.29
N LEU A 101 21.20 7.25 1.37
CA LEU A 101 20.76 6.11 0.60
C LEU A 101 20.80 4.87 1.52
N PRO A 102 19.66 4.26 1.86
CA PRO A 102 19.66 3.10 2.74
C PRO A 102 20.35 1.92 2.03
N VAL A 103 21.38 1.35 2.66
CA VAL A 103 22.06 0.15 2.17
C VAL A 103 21.48 -1.10 2.85
N SER A 104 20.95 -0.93 4.06
CA SER A 104 20.29 -1.94 4.89
C SER A 104 18.80 -1.59 5.12
N ILE A 105 17.98 -2.59 5.42
CA ILE A 105 16.55 -2.40 5.74
C ILE A 105 16.37 -1.67 7.09
N PHE A 106 17.42 -1.67 7.92
CA PHE A 106 17.47 -0.97 9.21
C PHE A 106 17.96 0.47 9.10
N ASP A 107 18.35 0.94 7.92
CA ASP A 107 18.78 2.32 7.75
C ASP A 107 17.60 3.28 7.68
N ALA A 108 17.86 4.51 8.11
CA ALA A 108 16.97 5.63 7.88
C ALA A 108 17.02 6.05 6.40
N ALA A 109 15.92 6.61 5.92
CA ALA A 109 15.79 7.07 4.54
C ALA A 109 15.04 8.40 4.49
N TYR A 110 14.93 8.98 3.29
CA TYR A 110 14.15 10.18 3.07
C TYR A 110 13.06 9.94 2.03
N PRO A 111 11.79 9.75 2.43
CA PRO A 111 10.69 9.60 1.48
C PRO A 111 10.53 10.86 0.62
N LEU A 112 10.27 10.71 -0.68
CA LEU A 112 9.97 11.85 -1.56
C LEU A 112 8.81 12.75 -1.07
N PRO A 113 7.67 12.22 -0.56
CA PRO A 113 6.65 13.06 0.07
C PRO A 113 7.18 13.86 1.25
N ALA A 114 8.11 13.28 2.00
CA ALA A 114 8.72 13.92 3.16
C ALA A 114 9.69 15.03 2.77
N LEU A 115 10.46 14.81 1.70
CA LEU A 115 11.32 15.82 1.08
C LEU A 115 10.49 17.03 0.66
N ILE A 116 9.37 16.80 -0.04
CA ILE A 116 8.49 17.88 -0.50
C ILE A 116 7.91 18.63 0.70
N ALA A 117 7.27 17.94 1.65
CA ALA A 117 6.57 18.60 2.75
C ALA A 117 7.50 19.38 3.70
N ASN A 118 8.72 18.91 3.98
CA ASN A 118 9.66 19.62 4.85
C ASN A 118 10.31 20.82 4.14
N ASN A 119 10.68 20.69 2.87
CA ASN A 119 11.48 21.72 2.19
C ASN A 119 10.63 22.75 1.43
N TYR A 120 9.34 22.48 1.20
CA TYR A 120 8.46 23.40 0.46
C TYR A 120 8.29 24.77 1.16
N GLY A 121 8.28 24.80 2.50
CA GLY A 121 8.13 26.05 3.27
C GLY A 121 9.43 26.85 3.40
N GLU A 122 10.58 26.19 3.52
CA GLU A 122 11.87 26.85 3.81
C GLU A 122 12.58 27.36 2.54
N MET A 123 12.30 26.77 1.37
CA MET A 123 13.10 26.99 0.15
C MET A 123 12.48 27.94 -0.88
N MET A 124 11.36 28.60 -0.56
CA MET A 124 10.71 29.62 -1.43
C MET A 124 11.60 30.85 -1.71
N SER A 125 12.77 30.93 -1.06
CA SER A 125 13.74 32.02 -1.23
C SER A 125 14.82 31.74 -2.30
N VAL A 126 14.98 30.50 -2.78
CA VAL A 126 16.00 30.11 -3.77
C VAL A 126 15.34 29.55 -5.04
N PRO A 127 15.34 30.28 -6.17
CA PRO A 127 14.54 29.92 -7.35
C PRO A 127 14.95 28.59 -8.01
N LEU A 128 16.23 28.21 -7.92
CA LEU A 128 16.68 26.91 -8.44
C LEU A 128 16.11 25.73 -7.64
N TYR A 129 16.04 25.86 -6.31
CA TYR A 129 15.58 24.78 -5.43
C TYR A 129 14.07 24.59 -5.49
N GLU A 130 13.31 25.68 -5.62
CA GLU A 130 11.87 25.63 -5.86
C GLU A 130 11.54 24.84 -7.15
N SER A 131 12.27 25.11 -8.24
CA SER A 131 12.06 24.39 -9.50
C SER A 131 12.39 22.89 -9.39
N ALA A 132 13.41 22.52 -8.61
CA ALA A 132 13.76 21.13 -8.34
C ALA A 132 12.71 20.41 -7.49
N LEU A 133 12.15 21.08 -6.46
CA LEU A 133 11.05 20.57 -5.64
C LEU A 133 9.77 20.36 -6.44
N MET A 134 9.43 21.32 -7.31
CA MET A 134 8.28 21.20 -8.21
C MET A 134 8.47 20.02 -9.19
N GLY A 135 9.69 19.82 -9.70
CA GLY A 135 10.06 18.67 -10.51
C GLY A 135 9.93 17.34 -9.75
N ALA A 136 10.37 17.29 -8.48
CA ALA A 136 10.21 16.11 -7.63
C ALA A 136 8.74 15.79 -7.34
N ALA A 137 7.90 16.80 -7.13
CA ALA A 137 6.46 16.64 -6.95
C ALA A 137 5.78 16.09 -8.21
N LEU A 138 6.15 16.59 -9.40
CA LEU A 138 5.66 16.08 -10.68
C LEU A 138 6.09 14.62 -10.90
N LEU A 139 7.33 14.28 -10.57
CA LEU A 139 7.85 12.92 -10.68
C LEU A 139 7.11 11.96 -9.74
N LEU A 140 6.87 12.36 -8.49
CA LEU A 140 6.07 11.59 -7.54
C LEU A 140 4.65 11.38 -8.07
N LEU A 141 4.00 12.43 -8.57
CA LEU A 141 2.67 12.35 -9.16
C LEU A 141 2.64 11.34 -10.32
N LEU A 142 3.64 11.37 -11.18
CA LEU A 142 3.74 10.46 -12.33
C LEU A 142 3.90 9.00 -11.86
N ILE A 143 4.75 8.74 -10.86
CA ILE A 143 4.94 7.40 -10.28
C ILE A 143 3.62 6.88 -9.69
N VAL A 144 2.95 7.68 -8.86
CA VAL A 144 1.69 7.28 -8.20
C VAL A 144 0.59 7.07 -9.23
N LEU A 145 0.52 7.93 -10.26
CA LEU A 145 -0.46 7.82 -11.34
C LEU A 145 -0.25 6.53 -12.16
N VAL A 146 0.99 6.25 -12.58
CA VAL A 146 1.32 5.04 -13.35
C VAL A 146 1.01 3.79 -12.54
N PHE A 147 1.36 3.78 -11.25
CA PHE A 147 1.04 2.67 -10.36
C PHE A 147 -0.48 2.46 -10.23
N ASN A 148 -1.24 3.52 -9.96
CA ASN A 148 -2.69 3.43 -9.80
C ASN A 148 -3.39 2.98 -11.09
N ILE A 149 -2.98 3.52 -12.25
CA ILE A 149 -3.53 3.11 -13.55
C ILE A 149 -3.18 1.65 -13.82
N GLY A 150 -1.93 1.25 -13.62
CA GLY A 150 -1.49 -0.14 -13.79
C GLY A 150 -2.27 -1.11 -12.90
N ALA A 151 -2.40 -0.79 -11.61
CA ALA A 151 -3.15 -1.61 -10.67
C ALA A 151 -4.64 -1.72 -11.04
N ARG A 152 -5.26 -0.61 -11.49
CA ARG A 152 -6.64 -0.61 -11.98
C ARG A 152 -6.82 -1.46 -13.24
N LEU A 153 -5.87 -1.39 -14.18
CA LEU A 153 -5.89 -2.20 -15.40
C LEU A 153 -5.81 -3.69 -15.09
N VAL A 154 -4.95 -4.10 -14.14
CA VAL A 154 -4.86 -5.49 -13.68
C VAL A 154 -6.20 -5.98 -13.14
N ILE A 155 -6.88 -5.19 -12.30
CA ILE A 155 -8.20 -5.56 -11.79
C ILE A 155 -9.21 -5.73 -12.93
N VAL A 156 -9.28 -4.78 -13.86
CA VAL A 156 -10.21 -4.84 -14.98
C VAL A 156 -9.93 -6.07 -15.85
N CYS A 157 -8.66 -6.43 -16.05
CA CYS A 157 -8.30 -7.62 -16.80
C CYS A 157 -8.75 -8.90 -16.08
N VAL A 158 -8.52 -9.01 -14.77
CA VAL A 158 -8.93 -10.18 -13.97
C VAL A 158 -10.44 -10.31 -13.89
N VAL A 159 -11.17 -9.20 -13.74
CA VAL A 159 -12.64 -9.19 -13.74
C VAL A 159 -13.20 -9.67 -15.08
N ARG A 160 -12.50 -9.42 -16.18
CA ARG A 160 -12.94 -9.80 -17.52
C ARG A 160 -12.74 -11.29 -17.82
N GLU A 161 -11.94 -11.98 -17.02
CA GLU A 161 -11.55 -13.39 -17.20
C GLU A 161 -12.34 -14.35 -16.28
N VAL A 162 -13.09 -13.81 -15.31
CA VAL A 162 -13.95 -14.55 -14.36
C VAL A 162 -15.42 -14.43 -14.76
#